data_AF-A0ABD3XRN2-F1
#
_entry.id   AF-A0ABD3XRN2-F1
#
_cell.length_a   1.000
_cell.length_b   1.000
_cell.length_c   1.000
_cell.angle_alpha   90.00
_cell.angle_beta   90.00
_cell.angle_gamma   90.00
#
_symmetry.space_group_name_H-M   'P 1'
#
loop_
_entity.id
_entity.type
_entity.pdbx_description
1 polymer ?
#
loop_
_entity_poly.entity_id
_entity_poly.type
_entity_poly.pdbx_seq_one_letter_code
_entity_poly.pdbx_strand_id
1 'polypeptide(L)'
;MDVYARVCLVFMLCGLFKEGQSDSCIGRCGQDLKTTFICQCDYNCTRYNDCCNDFNAICSSATCSGRCGQSHDTTKPCQCNEPCVTYGDCCSDYQSLCSDTTIVDALSAVMQDLWNSDTNRLCESDYTINTTGSRLFAYVNQAALKKPTFERLICLLDNYNKMVGEAEQSTASELAEVEDFLNTILATPVMTKTFTFLINNGHITNSTSVFRDTLMELWFNFYPRSRSGPTDSCGFEHIMVGELKKTSTVSGFHSWIQFYLEESNGNLILENIIIKTEPNMIATAFSWHGNKKTKSAFFLGTSPEFDMAVYSICALVHRDSLCKFTLQNQSVSIQTWDIAHKSGYQIGSAYLSI
;
A
#
# COMPACT_ATOMS: atom_id res chain seq x y z
N MET A 1 42.02 -68.90 -39.14
CA MET A 1 40.94 -68.35 -38.30
C MET A 1 41.15 -66.84 -38.30
N ASP A 2 40.91 -66.23 -39.46
CA ASP A 2 39.63 -65.61 -39.86
C ASP A 2 39.51 -64.20 -39.25
N VAL A 3 39.83 -63.16 -40.02
CA VAL A 3 38.88 -62.32 -40.82
C VAL A 3 38.14 -61.37 -39.87
N TYR A 4 38.36 -60.04 -39.92
CA TYR A 4 37.68 -59.13 -40.85
C TYR A 4 38.44 -57.80 -41.09
N ALA A 5 38.59 -57.46 -42.39
CA ALA A 5 38.56 -56.14 -43.08
C ALA A 5 38.83 -54.85 -42.26
N ARG A 6 39.81 -53.96 -42.52
CA ARG A 6 40.34 -53.25 -43.72
C ARG A 6 39.31 -52.55 -44.63
N VAL A 7 39.67 -51.31 -45.01
CA VAL A 7 39.35 -50.49 -46.23
C VAL A 7 38.61 -49.18 -45.87
N CYS A 8 38.95 -47.97 -46.35
CA CYS A 8 40.07 -47.44 -47.14
C CYS A 8 40.02 -45.89 -47.17
N LEU A 9 41.18 -45.31 -47.54
CA LEU A 9 41.48 -44.10 -48.31
C LEU A 9 40.74 -42.77 -48.09
N VAL A 10 41.46 -41.72 -47.64
CA VAL A 10 42.26 -40.72 -48.43
C VAL A 10 41.37 -39.76 -49.24
N PHE A 11 41.36 -38.47 -48.89
CA PHE A 11 41.95 -37.38 -49.68
C PHE A 11 41.64 -36.03 -49.01
N MET A 12 42.71 -35.34 -48.64
CA MET A 12 42.76 -33.95 -48.22
C MET A 12 42.49 -33.08 -49.46
N LEU A 13 41.38 -32.32 -49.45
CA LEU A 13 41.15 -31.21 -50.36
C LEU A 13 40.73 -29.99 -49.54
N CYS A 14 41.44 -28.91 -49.82
CA CYS A 14 41.42 -27.61 -49.18
C CYS A 14 40.01 -27.00 -49.15
N GLY A 15 39.39 -26.97 -47.97
CA GLY A 15 38.26 -26.10 -47.64
C GLY A 15 38.71 -25.11 -46.56
N LEU A 16 38.71 -23.83 -46.89
CA LEU A 16 38.92 -22.72 -45.96
C LEU A 16 37.91 -22.81 -44.80
N PHE A 17 38.30 -23.39 -43.67
CA PHE A 17 37.65 -23.10 -42.39
C PHE A 17 38.50 -22.05 -41.69
N LYS A 18 38.09 -20.78 -41.80
CA LYS A 18 38.51 -19.76 -40.85
C LYS A 18 38.15 -20.28 -39.46
N GLU A 19 39.12 -20.34 -38.56
CA GLU A 19 38.85 -20.53 -37.13
C GLU A 19 37.77 -19.52 -36.73
N GLY A 20 36.63 -20.05 -36.28
CA GLY A 20 35.45 -19.26 -35.95
C GLY A 20 35.73 -18.38 -34.75
N GLN A 21 36.01 -17.11 -34.99
CA GLN A 21 35.93 -16.06 -33.99
C GLN A 21 34.44 -15.92 -33.64
N SER A 22 34.00 -16.56 -32.55
CA SER A 22 32.61 -16.44 -32.10
C SER A 22 32.39 -15.01 -31.60
N ASP A 23 31.51 -14.27 -32.26
CA ASP A 23 31.02 -12.99 -31.76
C ASP A 23 30.42 -13.17 -30.36
N SER A 24 30.68 -12.22 -29.47
CA SER A 24 30.31 -12.25 -28.05
C SER A 24 29.44 -11.05 -27.69
N CYS A 25 28.57 -11.20 -26.69
CA CYS A 25 27.76 -10.11 -26.17
C CYS A 25 28.47 -9.14 -25.20
N ILE A 26 29.75 -9.33 -24.88
CA ILE A 26 30.52 -8.39 -24.04
C ILE A 26 30.50 -6.99 -24.66
N GLY A 27 29.87 -6.02 -23.97
CA GLY A 27 29.76 -4.64 -24.44
C GLY A 27 28.78 -4.42 -25.60
N ARG A 28 27.94 -5.42 -25.95
CA ARG A 28 27.01 -5.39 -27.09
C ARG A 28 25.53 -5.60 -26.74
N CYS A 29 25.18 -5.75 -25.46
CA CYS A 29 23.79 -5.94 -25.03
C CYS A 29 22.89 -4.76 -25.42
N GLY A 30 21.74 -5.05 -26.03
CA GLY A 30 20.73 -4.05 -26.41
C GLY A 30 21.12 -3.17 -27.60
N GLN A 31 22.18 -3.51 -28.33
CA GLN A 31 22.52 -2.81 -29.57
C GLN A 31 21.49 -3.11 -30.66
N ASP A 32 21.22 -2.13 -31.54
CA ASP A 32 20.40 -2.34 -32.73
C ASP A 32 20.99 -3.45 -33.62
N LEU A 33 20.10 -4.15 -34.33
CA LEU A 33 20.46 -5.22 -35.26
C LEU A 33 21.55 -4.75 -36.23
N LYS A 34 22.69 -5.45 -36.24
CA LYS A 34 23.76 -5.23 -37.21
C LYS A 34 24.07 -6.54 -37.91
N THR A 35 23.72 -6.58 -39.20
CA THR A 35 23.92 -7.74 -40.08
C THR A 35 25.39 -8.09 -40.33
N THR A 36 26.31 -7.24 -39.89
CA THR A 36 27.75 -7.49 -39.94
C THR A 36 28.24 -8.44 -38.83
N PHE A 37 27.44 -8.68 -37.80
CA PHE A 37 27.76 -9.62 -36.72
C PHE A 37 27.20 -11.01 -37.01
N ILE A 38 27.94 -12.03 -36.59
CA ILE A 38 27.60 -13.46 -36.75
C ILE A 38 26.41 -13.84 -35.85
N CYS A 39 26.26 -13.15 -34.73
CA CYS A 39 25.17 -13.31 -33.78
C CYS A 39 24.77 -11.96 -33.18
N GLN A 40 23.53 -11.86 -32.74
CA GLN A 40 22.95 -10.63 -32.23
C GLN A 40 22.89 -10.63 -30.70
N CYS A 41 22.88 -9.42 -30.16
CA CYS A 41 22.73 -9.16 -28.73
C CYS A 41 21.62 -8.14 -28.47
N ASP A 42 20.76 -7.90 -29.47
CA ASP A 42 19.51 -7.18 -29.31
C ASP A 42 18.47 -8.07 -28.62
N TYR A 43 17.47 -7.47 -27.99
CA TYR A 43 16.51 -8.25 -27.18
C TYR A 43 15.54 -9.10 -28.00
N ASN A 44 15.44 -8.90 -29.32
CA ASN A 44 14.62 -9.75 -30.20
C ASN A 44 15.41 -10.94 -30.77
N CYS A 45 16.70 -11.09 -30.47
CA CYS A 45 17.51 -12.18 -31.04
C CYS A 45 16.95 -13.59 -30.70
N THR A 46 16.24 -13.72 -29.56
CA THR A 46 15.61 -14.98 -29.14
C THR A 46 14.43 -15.36 -30.03
N ARG A 47 13.71 -14.35 -30.54
CA ARG A 47 12.60 -14.52 -31.48
C ARG A 47 13.10 -14.97 -32.86
N TYR A 48 14.26 -14.47 -33.28
CA TYR A 48 14.86 -14.78 -34.58
C TYR A 48 15.87 -15.94 -34.52
N ASN A 49 16.12 -16.46 -33.32
CA ASN A 49 17.04 -17.55 -33.03
C ASN A 49 18.47 -17.29 -33.57
N ASP A 50 18.94 -16.05 -33.39
CA ASP A 50 20.25 -15.57 -33.84
C ASP A 50 21.08 -14.94 -32.71
N CYS A 51 20.70 -15.16 -31.44
CA CYS A 51 21.46 -14.71 -30.29
C CYS A 51 22.88 -15.27 -30.25
N CYS A 52 23.82 -14.49 -29.71
CA CYS A 52 25.12 -15.03 -29.35
C CYS A 52 24.97 -16.09 -28.24
N ASN A 53 25.85 -17.10 -28.24
CA ASN A 53 25.78 -18.20 -27.28
C ASN A 53 25.92 -17.73 -25.82
N ASP A 54 26.60 -16.61 -25.61
CA ASP A 54 26.79 -15.98 -24.31
C ASP A 54 25.72 -14.93 -23.98
N PHE A 55 24.74 -14.71 -24.85
CA PHE A 55 23.66 -13.73 -24.63
C PHE A 55 22.95 -13.96 -23.30
N ASN A 56 22.58 -15.20 -22.99
CA ASN A 56 21.91 -15.52 -21.73
C ASN A 56 22.83 -15.42 -20.51
N ALA A 57 24.15 -15.45 -20.67
CA ALA A 57 25.08 -15.31 -19.56
C ALA A 57 25.49 -13.85 -19.33
N ILE A 58 25.49 -13.03 -20.39
CA ILE A 58 26.06 -11.68 -20.40
C ILE A 58 24.98 -10.60 -20.45
N CYS A 59 23.90 -10.82 -21.20
CA CYS A 59 22.79 -9.88 -21.37
C CYS A 59 21.53 -10.26 -20.58
N SER A 60 21.54 -11.38 -19.85
CA SER A 60 20.50 -11.70 -18.86
C SER A 60 20.60 -10.83 -17.60
N SER A 61 20.59 -9.52 -17.79
CA SER A 61 20.11 -8.57 -16.76
C SER A 61 18.58 -8.62 -16.63
N ALA A 62 17.95 -9.76 -16.95
CA ALA A 62 16.52 -10.03 -16.75
C ALA A 62 16.22 -10.36 -15.28
N THR A 63 16.88 -9.63 -14.38
CA THR A 63 16.72 -9.72 -12.93
C THR A 63 16.13 -8.43 -12.39
N CYS A 64 15.39 -8.54 -11.31
CA CYS A 64 14.94 -7.38 -10.55
C CYS A 64 15.87 -6.89 -9.45
N SER A 65 17.05 -7.49 -9.28
CA SER A 65 18.05 -7.00 -8.32
C SER A 65 18.37 -5.51 -8.58
N GLY A 66 18.06 -4.65 -7.60
CA GLY A 66 18.24 -3.19 -7.70
C GLY A 66 17.27 -2.47 -8.66
N ARG A 67 16.21 -3.14 -9.13
CA ARG A 67 15.26 -2.62 -10.13
C ARG A 67 13.80 -2.61 -9.66
N CYS A 68 13.51 -3.10 -8.45
CA CYS A 68 12.15 -3.09 -7.90
C CYS A 68 11.55 -1.68 -7.87
N GLY A 69 10.33 -1.52 -8.37
CA GLY A 69 9.59 -0.26 -8.34
C GLY A 69 10.03 0.79 -9.36
N GLN A 70 10.98 0.49 -10.26
CA GLN A 70 11.36 1.43 -11.32
C GLN A 70 10.22 1.67 -12.30
N SER A 71 10.18 2.83 -12.95
CA SER A 71 9.21 3.11 -14.01
C SER A 71 9.38 2.15 -15.19
N HIS A 72 8.31 1.97 -15.98
CA HIS A 72 8.36 1.14 -17.17
C HIS A 72 9.48 1.60 -18.11
N ASP A 73 10.37 0.68 -18.47
CA ASP A 73 11.53 0.95 -19.33
C ASP A 73 11.53 -0.05 -20.49
N THR A 74 11.18 0.44 -21.68
CA THR A 74 11.11 -0.35 -22.91
C THR A 74 12.48 -0.80 -23.41
N THR A 75 13.57 -0.28 -22.83
CA THR A 75 14.94 -0.72 -23.13
C THR A 75 15.35 -1.96 -22.33
N LYS A 76 14.46 -2.46 -21.45
CA LYS A 76 14.70 -3.66 -20.63
C LYS A 76 13.91 -4.85 -21.17
N PRO A 77 14.48 -6.06 -21.09
CA PRO A 77 13.84 -7.28 -21.58
C PRO A 77 12.64 -7.73 -20.73
N CYS A 78 12.51 -7.19 -19.51
CA CYS A 78 11.44 -7.48 -18.56
C CYS A 78 11.33 -6.33 -17.56
N GLN A 79 10.16 -6.20 -16.95
CA GLN A 79 9.83 -5.13 -16.02
C GLN A 79 9.91 -5.61 -14.56
N CYS A 80 10.20 -4.67 -13.67
CA CYS A 80 10.23 -4.88 -12.22
C CYS A 80 9.33 -3.88 -11.50
N ASN A 81 8.33 -3.38 -12.23
CA ASN A 81 7.35 -2.43 -11.79
C ASN A 81 6.05 -3.17 -11.42
N GLU A 82 5.25 -2.57 -10.56
CA GLU A 82 4.01 -3.19 -10.08
C GLU A 82 3.05 -3.65 -11.21
N PRO A 83 2.86 -2.89 -12.31
CA PRO A 83 1.97 -3.31 -13.39
C PRO A 83 2.45 -4.50 -14.22
N CYS A 84 3.71 -4.94 -14.09
CA CYS A 84 4.26 -6.00 -14.94
C CYS A 84 3.48 -7.31 -14.85
N VAL A 85 2.85 -7.56 -13.70
CA VAL A 85 2.04 -8.77 -13.45
C VAL A 85 0.79 -8.76 -14.33
N THR A 86 0.19 -7.58 -14.51
CA THR A 86 -0.99 -7.39 -15.36
C THR A 86 -0.64 -7.54 -16.83
N TYR A 87 0.53 -7.05 -17.24
CA TYR A 87 0.97 -7.09 -18.65
C TYR A 87 1.71 -8.39 -19.02
N GLY A 88 2.08 -9.22 -18.05
CA GLY A 88 2.79 -10.48 -18.26
C GLY A 88 4.24 -10.29 -18.70
N ASP A 89 4.86 -9.15 -18.39
CA ASP A 89 6.22 -8.78 -18.80
C ASP A 89 7.20 -8.67 -17.62
N CYS A 90 6.84 -9.19 -16.44
CA CYS A 90 7.73 -9.23 -15.28
C CYS A 90 9.01 -10.03 -15.53
N CYS A 91 10.11 -9.61 -14.90
CA CYS A 91 11.29 -10.47 -14.80
C CYS A 91 10.94 -11.74 -14.02
N SER A 92 11.61 -12.85 -14.34
CA SER A 92 11.30 -14.16 -13.73
C SER A 92 11.49 -14.20 -12.22
N ASP A 93 12.34 -13.32 -11.68
CA ASP A 93 12.63 -13.18 -10.26
C ASP A 93 11.87 -12.03 -9.58
N TYR A 94 10.97 -11.35 -10.30
CA TYR A 94 10.14 -10.28 -9.75
C TYR A 94 9.37 -10.75 -8.50
N GLN A 95 8.76 -11.94 -8.57
CA GLN A 95 7.96 -12.49 -7.46
C GLN A 95 8.81 -12.90 -6.24
N SER A 96 10.12 -13.06 -6.39
CA SER A 96 11.02 -13.44 -5.30
C SER A 96 11.86 -12.26 -4.78
N LEU A 97 12.08 -11.23 -5.60
CA LEU A 97 12.93 -10.09 -5.25
C LEU A 97 12.17 -8.80 -5.01
N CYS A 98 11.00 -8.61 -5.65
CA CYS A 98 10.22 -7.36 -5.59
C CYS A 98 8.81 -7.54 -5.07
N SER A 99 8.21 -8.70 -5.30
CA SER A 99 7.04 -9.12 -4.55
C SER A 99 7.58 -9.91 -3.37
N ASP A 100 7.59 -9.34 -2.17
CA ASP A 100 7.82 -10.16 -1.00
C ASP A 100 6.53 -10.95 -0.73
N THR A 101 6.37 -12.06 -1.46
CA THR A 101 5.19 -12.94 -1.32
C THR A 101 5.01 -13.35 0.14
N THR A 102 6.11 -13.49 0.88
CA THR A 102 6.06 -13.85 2.30
C THR A 102 5.49 -12.72 3.17
N ILE A 103 5.82 -11.46 2.86
CA ILE A 103 5.21 -10.29 3.52
C ILE A 103 3.74 -10.14 3.11
N VAL A 104 3.39 -10.30 1.82
CA VAL A 104 1.99 -10.18 1.38
C VAL A 104 1.11 -11.28 1.99
N ASP A 105 1.63 -12.50 2.11
CA ASP A 105 0.93 -13.61 2.78
C ASP A 105 0.81 -13.34 4.29
N ALA A 106 1.89 -12.86 4.94
CA ALA A 106 1.87 -12.50 6.36
C ALA A 106 0.90 -11.33 6.64
N LEU A 107 0.86 -10.32 5.77
CA LEU A 107 -0.09 -9.22 5.82
C LEU A 107 -1.51 -9.74 5.65
N SER A 108 -1.77 -10.56 4.64
CA SER A 108 -3.09 -11.16 4.43
C SER A 108 -3.55 -11.96 5.64
N ALA A 109 -2.65 -12.74 6.24
CA ALA A 109 -2.93 -13.52 7.44
C ALA A 109 -3.26 -12.62 8.65
N VAL A 110 -2.45 -11.59 8.93
CA VAL A 110 -2.73 -10.68 10.06
C VAL A 110 -3.99 -9.88 9.83
N MET A 111 -4.21 -9.31 8.64
CA MET A 111 -5.42 -8.52 8.36
C MET A 111 -6.69 -9.36 8.51
N GLN A 112 -6.64 -10.63 8.09
CA GLN A 112 -7.74 -11.56 8.29
C GLN A 112 -7.95 -11.91 9.77
N ASP A 113 -6.87 -12.04 10.54
CA ASP A 113 -6.94 -12.28 11.99
C ASP A 113 -7.50 -11.06 12.75
N LEU A 114 -7.09 -9.84 12.37
CA LEU A 114 -7.66 -8.59 12.88
C LEU A 114 -9.16 -8.51 12.59
N TRP A 115 -9.56 -8.82 11.36
CA TRP A 115 -10.97 -8.81 10.98
C TRP A 115 -11.80 -9.80 11.80
N ASN A 116 -11.30 -11.02 12.01
CA ASN A 116 -11.99 -12.01 12.82
C ASN A 116 -12.05 -11.64 14.31
N SER A 117 -11.12 -10.79 14.75
CA SER A 117 -10.96 -10.38 16.16
C SER A 117 -11.57 -9.03 16.49
N ASP A 118 -12.12 -8.33 15.50
CA ASP A 118 -12.81 -7.05 15.66
C ASP A 118 -14.20 -7.26 16.26
N THR A 119 -14.22 -7.50 17.58
CA THR A 119 -15.44 -7.74 18.35
C THR A 119 -16.32 -6.49 18.50
N ASN A 120 -15.78 -5.31 18.21
CA ASN A 120 -16.51 -4.05 18.30
C ASN A 120 -17.16 -3.65 16.97
N ARG A 121 -16.74 -4.22 15.83
CA ARG A 121 -17.39 -4.05 14.52
C ARG A 121 -18.92 -4.08 14.62
N LEU A 122 -19.57 -3.19 13.89
CA LEU A 122 -21.01 -3.20 13.69
C LEU A 122 -21.40 -4.39 12.81
N CYS A 123 -22.45 -5.11 13.20
CA CYS A 123 -23.05 -6.14 12.37
C CYS A 123 -23.86 -5.51 11.23
N GLU A 124 -24.23 -6.29 10.21
CA GLU A 124 -25.03 -5.79 9.08
C GLU A 124 -26.39 -5.21 9.51
N SER A 125 -26.94 -5.66 10.64
CA SER A 125 -28.19 -5.12 11.20
C SER A 125 -28.01 -3.79 11.96
N ASP A 126 -26.77 -3.43 12.30
CA ASP A 126 -26.48 -2.22 13.08
C ASP A 126 -26.45 -0.96 12.22
N TYR A 127 -26.49 -1.07 10.90
CA TYR A 127 -26.60 0.09 10.02
C TYR A 127 -27.24 -0.26 8.69
N THR A 128 -27.90 0.71 8.06
CA THR A 128 -28.33 0.60 6.67
C THR A 128 -27.90 1.84 5.91
N ILE A 129 -27.47 1.63 4.67
CA ILE A 129 -27.06 2.71 3.78
C ILE A 129 -28.08 2.89 2.65
N ASN A 130 -28.28 4.14 2.24
CA ASN A 130 -28.94 4.45 0.99
C ASN A 130 -27.96 4.21 -0.17
N THR A 131 -28.49 3.82 -1.32
CA THR A 131 -27.73 3.72 -2.57
C THR A 131 -27.91 4.94 -3.48
N THR A 132 -28.82 5.86 -3.11
CA THR A 132 -29.16 7.05 -3.87
C THR A 132 -29.54 8.19 -2.93
N GLY A 133 -29.50 9.42 -3.42
CA GLY A 133 -29.88 10.62 -2.67
C GLY A 133 -28.69 11.28 -1.99
N SER A 134 -28.99 12.23 -1.11
CA SER A 134 -27.98 13.13 -0.52
C SER A 134 -27.47 12.68 0.85
N ARG A 135 -27.82 11.47 1.29
CA ARG A 135 -27.39 10.87 2.56
C ARG A 135 -26.96 9.42 2.34
N LEU A 136 -25.80 9.03 2.86
CA LEU A 136 -25.31 7.66 2.87
C LEU A 136 -26.02 6.81 3.91
N PHE A 137 -26.13 7.26 5.17
CA PHE A 137 -26.68 6.45 6.25
C PHE A 137 -28.18 6.69 6.39
N ALA A 138 -28.97 5.63 6.19
CA ALA A 138 -30.40 5.63 6.49
C ALA A 138 -30.64 5.32 7.98
N TYR A 139 -29.80 4.46 8.56
CA TYR A 139 -29.86 4.06 9.96
C TYR A 139 -28.48 3.68 10.47
N VAL A 140 -28.20 4.03 11.73
CA VAL A 140 -27.10 3.48 12.52
C VAL A 140 -27.63 3.21 13.92
N ASN A 141 -27.30 2.05 14.47
CA ASN A 141 -27.67 1.64 15.82
C ASN A 141 -26.88 2.47 16.84
N GLN A 142 -27.55 3.42 17.48
CA GLN A 142 -26.93 4.30 18.47
C GLN A 142 -26.38 3.54 19.69
N ALA A 143 -26.93 2.36 20.01
CA ALA A 143 -26.39 1.55 21.10
C ALA A 143 -25.03 0.94 20.73
N ALA A 144 -24.78 0.66 19.45
CA ALA A 144 -23.47 0.18 19.00
C ALA A 144 -22.39 1.27 19.13
N LEU A 145 -22.76 2.54 18.93
CA LEU A 145 -21.86 3.69 19.12
C LEU A 145 -21.53 3.98 20.59
N LYS A 146 -22.24 3.35 21.54
CA LYS A 146 -21.95 3.40 22.99
C LYS A 146 -20.94 2.34 23.44
N LYS A 147 -20.41 1.53 22.52
CA LYS A 147 -19.30 0.64 22.85
C LYS A 147 -18.08 1.52 23.22
N PRO A 148 -17.26 1.13 24.21
CA PRO A 148 -16.22 2.01 24.74
C PRO A 148 -15.26 2.58 23.70
N THR A 149 -14.84 1.79 22.70
CA THR A 149 -13.89 2.27 21.69
C THR A 149 -14.50 3.33 20.77
N PHE A 150 -15.79 3.19 20.44
CA PHE A 150 -16.54 4.18 19.67
C PHE A 150 -16.76 5.47 20.46
N GLU A 151 -17.19 5.38 21.72
CA GLU A 151 -17.39 6.57 22.56
C GLU A 151 -16.10 7.39 22.69
N ARG A 152 -14.96 6.72 22.92
CA ARG A 152 -13.67 7.39 23.02
C ARG A 152 -13.21 8.01 21.70
N LEU A 153 -13.46 7.36 20.57
CA LEU A 153 -13.20 7.99 19.27
C LEU A 153 -14.09 9.23 19.06
N ILE A 154 -15.38 9.15 19.39
CA ILE A 154 -16.32 10.26 19.21
C ILE A 154 -15.91 11.48 20.04
N CYS A 155 -15.45 11.28 21.28
CA CYS A 155 -14.85 12.36 22.09
C CYS A 155 -13.62 12.96 21.42
N LEU A 156 -12.75 12.14 20.80
CA LEU A 156 -11.62 12.73 20.06
C LEU A 156 -12.10 13.60 18.90
N LEU A 157 -13.07 13.12 18.11
CA LEU A 157 -13.55 13.81 16.91
C LEU A 157 -14.18 15.19 17.21
N ASP A 158 -14.71 15.44 18.40
CA ASP A 158 -15.37 16.70 18.75
C ASP A 158 -14.42 17.85 19.13
N ASN A 159 -13.16 17.54 19.45
CA ASN A 159 -12.16 18.53 19.90
C ASN A 159 -11.42 19.23 18.75
N TYR A 160 -11.33 18.61 17.57
CA TYR A 160 -10.38 19.06 16.55
C TYR A 160 -10.88 20.25 15.70
N ASN A 161 -9.94 21.14 15.40
CA ASN A 161 -10.16 22.25 14.48
C ASN A 161 -10.02 21.80 13.03
N LYS A 162 -11.14 21.80 12.31
CA LYS A 162 -11.19 21.46 10.88
C LYS A 162 -10.44 22.42 9.95
N MET A 163 -10.10 23.63 10.40
CA MET A 163 -9.46 24.66 9.59
C MET A 163 -7.95 24.61 9.74
N VAL A 164 -7.27 24.49 8.62
CA VAL A 164 -5.82 24.29 8.64
C VAL A 164 -5.02 25.58 8.52
N GLY A 165 -3.77 25.58 9.03
CA GLY A 165 -2.81 26.67 8.82
C GLY A 165 -2.56 27.58 10.03
N GLU A 166 -3.02 27.20 11.22
CA GLU A 166 -2.72 27.86 12.49
C GLU A 166 -2.01 26.84 13.39
N ALA A 167 -0.99 27.27 14.14
CA ALA A 167 -0.27 26.34 15.00
C ALA A 167 -1.19 25.84 16.13
N GLU A 168 -1.26 24.53 16.32
CA GLU A 168 -2.11 23.91 17.33
C GLU A 168 -1.28 23.33 18.47
N GLN A 169 -1.79 23.45 19.69
CA GLN A 169 -1.24 22.79 20.86
C GLN A 169 -2.37 22.11 21.60
N SER A 170 -2.23 20.81 21.85
CA SER A 170 -3.19 20.08 22.66
C SER A 170 -3.17 20.61 24.09
N THR A 171 -4.34 20.94 24.59
CA THR A 171 -4.64 21.16 25.99
C THR A 171 -4.42 19.88 26.80
N ALA A 172 -4.32 20.01 28.13
CA ALA A 172 -4.21 18.85 29.00
C ALA A 172 -5.45 17.93 28.95
N SER A 173 -6.63 18.48 28.60
CA SER A 173 -7.86 17.68 28.42
C SER A 173 -7.77 16.84 27.16
N GLU A 174 -7.39 17.43 26.03
CA GLU A 174 -7.26 16.71 24.76
C GLU A 174 -6.20 15.60 24.85
N LEU A 175 -5.08 15.85 25.54
CA LEU A 175 -4.08 14.80 25.81
C LEU A 175 -4.64 13.67 26.68
N ALA A 176 -5.46 13.98 27.69
CA ALA A 176 -6.10 12.96 28.53
C ALA A 176 -7.10 12.12 27.72
N GLU A 177 -7.81 12.72 26.77
CA GLU A 177 -8.73 12.01 25.89
C GLU A 177 -8.01 11.08 24.91
N VAL A 178 -6.86 11.53 24.37
CA VAL A 178 -5.99 10.68 23.55
C VAL A 178 -5.48 9.49 24.36
N GLU A 179 -5.04 9.71 25.60
CA GLU A 179 -4.59 8.62 26.48
C GLU A 179 -5.72 7.65 26.83
N ASP A 180 -6.91 8.15 27.14
CA ASP A 180 -8.10 7.32 27.41
C ASP A 180 -8.50 6.49 26.19
N PHE A 181 -8.45 7.08 25.00
CA PHE A 181 -8.71 6.37 23.75
C PHE A 181 -7.67 5.27 23.51
N LEU A 182 -6.36 5.61 23.58
CA LEU A 182 -5.27 4.64 23.44
C LEU A 182 -5.38 3.51 24.46
N ASN A 183 -5.65 3.81 25.73
CA ASN A 183 -5.89 2.82 26.79
C ASN A 183 -7.02 1.86 26.41
N THR A 184 -8.11 2.40 25.85
CA THR A 184 -9.29 1.62 25.50
C THR A 184 -9.03 0.72 24.30
N ILE A 185 -8.45 1.23 23.22
CA ILE A 185 -8.19 0.42 22.01
C ILE A 185 -7.06 -0.59 22.23
N LEU A 186 -6.03 -0.26 23.00
CA LEU A 186 -4.89 -1.16 23.25
C LEU A 186 -5.28 -2.41 24.04
N ALA A 187 -6.39 -2.37 24.79
CA ALA A 187 -6.94 -3.51 25.50
C ALA A 187 -7.69 -4.50 24.58
N THR A 188 -7.88 -4.17 23.30
CA THR A 188 -8.67 -5.00 22.37
C THR A 188 -7.86 -6.18 21.81
N PRO A 189 -8.53 -7.27 21.40
CA PRO A 189 -7.88 -8.37 20.69
C PRO A 189 -7.20 -7.92 19.39
N VAL A 190 -7.80 -6.97 18.67
CA VAL A 190 -7.25 -6.36 17.45
C VAL A 190 -5.87 -5.77 17.74
N MET A 191 -5.76 -4.86 18.72
CA MET A 191 -4.48 -4.21 19.02
C MET A 191 -3.45 -5.15 19.64
N THR A 192 -3.88 -6.19 20.35
CA THR A 192 -2.99 -7.26 20.83
C THR A 192 -2.36 -8.03 19.67
N LYS A 193 -3.14 -8.34 18.63
CA LYS A 193 -2.67 -9.02 17.41
C LYS A 193 -1.77 -8.11 16.58
N THR A 194 -2.11 -6.83 16.46
CA THR A 194 -1.26 -5.80 15.85
C THR A 194 0.10 -5.73 16.53
N PHE A 195 0.14 -5.63 17.86
CA PHE A 195 1.37 -5.62 18.64
C PHE A 195 2.21 -6.88 18.35
N THR A 196 1.57 -8.05 18.41
CA THR A 196 2.23 -9.35 18.18
C THR A 196 2.81 -9.46 16.77
N PHE A 197 2.08 -9.00 15.75
CA PHE A 197 2.57 -9.01 14.38
C PHE A 197 3.78 -8.10 14.20
N LEU A 198 3.73 -6.87 14.74
CA LEU A 198 4.81 -5.90 14.59
C LEU A 198 6.10 -6.35 15.32
N ILE A 199 6.00 -7.00 16.48
CA ILE A 199 7.19 -7.56 17.17
C ILE A 199 7.80 -8.74 16.40
N ASN A 200 6.97 -9.64 15.89
CA ASN A 200 7.44 -10.87 15.24
C ASN A 200 8.11 -10.60 13.90
N ASN A 201 7.74 -9.48 13.25
CA ASN A 201 8.33 -9.02 12.01
C ASN A 201 9.38 -7.91 12.21
N GLY A 202 9.78 -7.64 13.46
CA GLY A 202 10.89 -6.73 13.77
C GLY A 202 10.61 -5.24 13.53
N HIS A 203 9.34 -4.83 13.41
CA HIS A 203 8.97 -3.42 13.21
C HIS A 203 8.99 -2.60 14.50
N ILE A 204 8.78 -3.25 15.65
CA ILE A 204 8.88 -2.64 16.99
C ILE A 204 9.53 -3.61 17.98
N THR A 205 10.02 -3.10 19.11
CA THR A 205 10.49 -3.94 20.20
C THR A 205 9.34 -4.51 21.02
N ASN A 206 9.56 -5.64 21.70
CA ASN A 206 8.57 -6.26 22.58
C ASN A 206 8.38 -5.48 23.89
N SER A 207 7.79 -4.29 23.77
CA SER A 207 7.42 -3.43 24.88
C SER A 207 6.08 -2.75 24.57
N THR A 208 5.12 -2.91 25.48
CA THR A 208 3.81 -2.26 25.38
C THR A 208 3.92 -0.74 25.47
N SER A 209 4.91 -0.21 26.20
CA SER A 209 5.18 1.23 26.23
C SER A 209 5.66 1.72 24.86
N VAL A 210 6.58 0.99 24.22
CA VAL A 210 7.09 1.35 22.88
C VAL A 210 5.98 1.26 21.85
N PHE A 211 5.08 0.29 21.94
CA PHE A 211 3.94 0.20 21.04
C PHE A 211 2.99 1.41 21.20
N ARG A 212 2.69 1.81 22.44
CA ARG A 212 1.93 3.04 22.71
C ARG A 212 2.64 4.26 22.13
N ASP A 213 3.92 4.44 22.43
CA ASP A 213 4.71 5.59 21.97
C ASP A 213 4.76 5.63 20.44
N THR A 214 4.82 4.46 19.79
CA THR A 214 4.75 4.34 18.32
C THR A 214 3.41 4.83 17.77
N LEU A 215 2.29 4.44 18.39
CA LEU A 215 0.97 4.92 17.98
C LEU A 215 0.80 6.42 18.26
N MET A 216 1.32 6.91 19.38
CA MET A 216 1.32 8.33 19.71
C MET A 216 2.09 9.14 18.66
N GLU A 217 3.29 8.71 18.28
CA GLU A 217 4.10 9.36 17.25
C GLU A 217 3.43 9.31 15.87
N LEU A 218 2.88 8.14 15.50
CA LEU A 218 2.20 7.96 14.22
C LEU A 218 0.96 8.85 14.09
N TRP A 219 0.08 8.83 15.09
CA TRP A 219 -1.28 9.36 14.96
C TRP A 219 -1.48 10.74 15.58
N PHE A 220 -0.88 11.03 16.74
CA PHE A 220 -1.31 12.17 17.56
C PHE A 220 -0.25 13.26 17.69
N ASN A 221 1.03 12.94 17.49
CA ASN A 221 2.08 13.97 17.52
C ASN A 221 1.98 14.88 16.29
N PHE A 222 1.81 16.18 16.55
CA PHE A 222 1.72 17.16 15.47
C PHE A 222 3.00 17.23 14.62
N TYR A 223 2.82 17.56 13.35
CA TYR A 223 3.88 17.83 12.40
C TYR A 223 3.59 19.03 11.51
N PRO A 224 4.63 19.71 11.01
CA PRO A 224 4.46 20.75 10.01
C PRO A 224 4.24 20.14 8.63
N ARG A 225 3.23 20.59 7.90
CA ARG A 225 2.90 20.06 6.56
C ARG A 225 3.82 20.56 5.44
N SER A 226 4.69 21.51 5.74
CA SER A 226 5.79 21.92 4.86
C SER A 226 7.01 22.28 5.70
N ARG A 227 8.20 22.29 5.08
CA ARG A 227 9.47 22.63 5.76
C ARG A 227 9.45 23.95 6.52
N SER A 228 8.62 24.90 6.11
CA SER A 228 8.49 26.23 6.70
C SER A 228 7.09 26.53 7.24
N GLY A 229 6.22 25.51 7.33
CA GLY A 229 4.85 25.65 7.81
C GLY A 229 4.74 25.54 9.32
N PRO A 230 3.62 25.99 9.91
CA PRO A 230 3.34 25.73 11.31
C PRO A 230 3.16 24.22 11.55
N THR A 231 3.47 23.78 12.76
CA THR A 231 3.10 22.45 13.26
C THR A 231 1.62 22.50 13.62
N ASP A 232 0.78 21.98 12.73
CA ASP A 232 -0.66 22.25 12.70
C ASP A 232 -1.52 21.05 12.29
N SER A 233 -0.94 19.86 12.23
CA SER A 233 -1.67 18.67 11.80
C SER A 233 -1.08 17.41 12.40
N CYS A 234 -1.92 16.41 12.67
CA CYS A 234 -1.49 15.06 13.03
C CYS A 234 -2.14 14.00 12.13
N GLY A 235 -1.65 12.75 12.21
CA GLY A 235 -2.17 11.65 11.41
C GLY A 235 -3.64 11.36 11.68
N PHE A 236 -4.08 11.49 12.94
CA PHE A 236 -5.45 11.31 13.37
C PHE A 236 -6.37 12.37 12.76
N GLU A 237 -6.01 13.65 12.84
CA GLU A 237 -6.78 14.73 12.22
C GLU A 237 -6.90 14.52 10.71
N HIS A 238 -5.80 14.24 10.05
CA HIS A 238 -5.83 14.05 8.61
C HIS A 238 -6.70 12.83 8.23
N ILE A 239 -6.42 11.66 8.80
CA ILE A 239 -7.07 10.41 8.36
C ILE A 239 -8.51 10.31 8.88
N MET A 240 -8.74 10.58 10.16
CA MET A 240 -10.04 10.33 10.81
C MET A 240 -10.98 11.54 10.76
N VAL A 241 -10.50 12.73 11.13
CA VAL A 241 -11.33 13.95 11.23
C VAL A 241 -11.60 14.56 9.85
N GLY A 242 -10.55 14.68 9.04
CA GLY A 242 -10.56 15.45 7.80
C GLY A 242 -10.27 16.93 8.01
N GLU A 243 -9.79 17.57 6.95
CA GLU A 243 -9.29 18.94 6.98
C GLU A 243 -9.85 19.79 5.83
N LEU A 244 -10.21 21.04 6.11
CA LEU A 244 -10.62 22.01 5.11
C LEU A 244 -9.41 22.81 4.60
N LYS A 245 -9.12 22.71 3.30
CA LYS A 245 -8.10 23.55 2.66
C LYS A 245 -8.70 24.88 2.22
N LYS A 246 -7.85 25.92 2.19
CA LYS A 246 -8.19 27.27 1.66
C LYS A 246 -8.69 27.26 0.21
N THR A 247 -8.43 26.19 -0.54
CA THR A 247 -8.85 25.96 -1.93
C THR A 247 -10.27 25.39 -2.07
N SER A 248 -11.08 25.45 -1.02
CA SER A 248 -12.43 24.88 -0.97
C SER A 248 -12.51 23.37 -1.22
N THR A 249 -11.46 22.65 -0.83
CA THR A 249 -11.35 21.19 -0.97
C THR A 249 -11.14 20.54 0.39
N VAL A 250 -11.66 19.33 0.56
CA VAL A 250 -11.44 18.51 1.76
C VAL A 250 -10.23 17.60 1.57
N SER A 251 -9.30 17.64 2.51
CA SER A 251 -8.16 16.71 2.65
C SER A 251 -8.52 15.61 3.66
N GLY A 252 -7.91 14.43 3.53
CA GLY A 252 -8.10 13.41 4.57
C GLY A 252 -9.54 12.89 4.66
N PHE A 253 -10.11 12.70 5.85
CA PHE A 253 -11.53 12.31 6.02
C PHE A 253 -11.83 10.91 5.48
N HIS A 254 -11.25 9.88 6.10
CA HIS A 254 -11.31 8.47 5.73
C HIS A 254 -11.91 7.59 6.84
N SER A 255 -12.83 8.15 7.64
CA SER A 255 -13.56 7.44 8.70
C SER A 255 -15.07 7.43 8.41
N TRP A 256 -15.68 6.25 8.43
CA TRP A 256 -17.13 6.11 8.28
C TRP A 256 -17.89 6.70 9.48
N ILE A 257 -17.27 6.69 10.66
CA ILE A 257 -17.84 7.23 11.91
C ILE A 257 -17.94 8.74 11.78
N GLN A 258 -16.85 9.40 11.38
CA GLN A 258 -16.85 10.85 11.12
C GLN A 258 -17.82 11.22 10.00
N PHE A 259 -17.89 10.41 8.93
CA PHE A 259 -18.87 10.62 7.87
C PHE A 259 -20.30 10.60 8.41
N TYR A 260 -20.64 9.58 9.21
CA TYR A 260 -21.96 9.43 9.80
C TYR A 260 -22.31 10.61 10.73
N LEU A 261 -21.38 11.05 11.57
CA LEU A 261 -21.60 12.17 12.51
C LEU A 261 -21.82 13.49 11.76
N GLU A 262 -20.96 13.82 10.80
CA GLU A 262 -21.07 15.06 10.03
C GLU A 262 -22.34 15.08 9.15
N GLU A 263 -22.72 13.93 8.58
CA GLU A 263 -23.98 13.80 7.85
C GLU A 263 -25.19 13.96 8.78
N SER A 264 -25.15 13.35 9.97
CA SER A 264 -26.23 13.44 10.94
C SER A 264 -26.42 14.86 11.48
N ASN A 265 -25.33 15.63 11.57
CA ASN A 265 -25.34 17.04 11.95
C ASN A 265 -25.71 17.99 10.78
N GLY A 266 -25.93 17.47 9.58
CA GLY A 266 -26.29 18.27 8.39
C GLY A 266 -25.11 19.05 7.79
N ASN A 267 -23.88 18.73 8.19
CA ASN A 267 -22.66 19.36 7.69
C ASN A 267 -22.13 18.71 6.42
N LEU A 268 -22.50 17.45 6.18
CA LEU A 268 -22.07 16.65 5.05
C LEU A 268 -23.25 16.30 4.15
N ILE A 269 -23.06 16.45 2.83
CA ILE A 269 -24.01 16.07 1.80
C ILE A 269 -23.33 15.07 0.86
N LEU A 270 -23.86 13.85 0.79
CA LEU A 270 -23.40 12.85 -0.18
C LEU A 270 -23.70 13.36 -1.61
N GLU A 271 -22.68 13.37 -2.46
CA GLU A 271 -22.84 13.70 -3.89
C GLU A 271 -22.93 12.42 -4.74
N ASN A 272 -22.10 11.41 -4.46
CA ASN A 272 -22.09 10.16 -5.22
C ASN A 272 -21.49 8.99 -4.42
N ILE A 273 -21.95 7.77 -4.69
CA ILE A 273 -21.24 6.53 -4.34
C ILE A 273 -20.48 6.08 -5.58
N ILE A 274 -19.15 6.15 -5.51
CA ILE A 274 -18.26 5.86 -6.64
C ILE A 274 -18.05 4.35 -6.73
N ILE A 275 -17.75 3.71 -5.60
CA ILE A 275 -17.46 2.27 -5.51
C ILE A 275 -18.11 1.76 -4.22
N LYS A 276 -18.72 0.57 -4.31
CA LYS A 276 -19.06 -0.25 -3.15
C LYS A 276 -18.65 -1.69 -3.48
N THR A 277 -17.78 -2.27 -2.66
CA THR A 277 -17.20 -3.60 -2.90
C THR A 277 -16.94 -4.32 -1.59
N GLU A 278 -16.79 -5.64 -1.66
CA GLU A 278 -16.40 -6.44 -0.51
C GLU A 278 -14.91 -6.26 -0.14
N PRO A 279 -14.53 -6.36 1.15
CA PRO A 279 -15.41 -6.50 2.31
C PRO A 279 -15.89 -5.14 2.82
N ASN A 280 -17.18 -4.84 2.65
CA ASN A 280 -17.81 -3.60 3.13
C ASN A 280 -16.99 -2.31 2.91
N MET A 281 -16.30 -2.20 1.77
CA MET A 281 -15.52 -1.03 1.39
C MET A 281 -16.36 -0.11 0.52
N ILE A 282 -16.29 1.19 0.79
CA ILE A 282 -17.02 2.19 0.00
C ILE A 282 -16.11 3.36 -0.34
N ALA A 283 -16.27 3.88 -1.56
CA ALA A 283 -15.70 5.15 -1.98
C ALA A 283 -16.83 6.12 -2.36
N THR A 284 -16.82 7.32 -1.79
CA THR A 284 -17.85 8.35 -1.98
C THR A 284 -17.25 9.68 -2.43
N ALA A 285 -18.07 10.47 -3.13
CA ALA A 285 -17.87 11.90 -3.31
C ALA A 285 -18.90 12.64 -2.45
N PHE A 286 -18.49 13.72 -1.80
CA PHE A 286 -19.37 14.49 -0.91
C PHE A 286 -18.92 15.95 -0.80
N SER A 287 -19.81 16.77 -0.25
CA SER A 287 -19.47 18.11 0.24
C SER A 287 -19.53 18.15 1.76
N TRP A 288 -18.58 18.82 2.39
CA TRP A 288 -18.50 19.00 3.84
C TRP A 288 -18.28 20.48 4.15
N HIS A 289 -19.22 21.09 4.87
CA HIS A 289 -19.31 22.53 5.06
C HIS A 289 -19.21 23.35 3.75
N GLY A 290 -19.80 22.83 2.67
CA GLY A 290 -19.77 23.44 1.33
C GLY A 290 -18.49 23.21 0.52
N ASN A 291 -17.47 22.55 1.09
CA ASN A 291 -16.21 22.23 0.41
C ASN A 291 -16.28 20.83 -0.18
N LYS A 292 -15.63 20.60 -1.32
CA LYS A 292 -15.77 19.33 -2.06
C LYS A 292 -14.69 18.32 -1.73
N LYS A 293 -15.09 17.05 -1.64
CA LYS A 293 -14.21 15.88 -1.71
C LYS A 293 -14.64 15.00 -2.89
N THR A 294 -13.77 14.88 -3.88
CA THR A 294 -14.06 14.14 -5.12
C THR A 294 -14.00 12.63 -4.93
N LYS A 295 -13.24 12.15 -3.94
CA LYS A 295 -13.16 10.73 -3.57
C LYS A 295 -12.65 10.60 -2.14
N SER A 296 -13.40 9.89 -1.30
CA SER A 296 -12.93 9.32 -0.04
C SER A 296 -13.32 7.87 0.03
N ALA A 297 -12.44 7.01 0.53
CA ALA A 297 -12.75 5.62 0.76
C ALA A 297 -12.46 5.22 2.21
N PHE A 298 -13.31 4.33 2.74
CA PHE A 298 -13.24 3.79 4.10
C PHE A 298 -13.97 2.44 4.19
N PHE A 299 -13.62 1.65 5.21
CA PHE A 299 -14.38 0.46 5.58
C PHE A 299 -15.69 0.89 6.25
N LEU A 300 -16.79 0.18 6.01
CA LEU A 300 -18.07 0.41 6.66
C LEU A 300 -18.23 -0.50 7.88
N GLY A 301 -18.61 0.11 9.00
CA GLY A 301 -18.99 -0.59 10.22
C GLY A 301 -17.82 -1.11 11.07
N THR A 302 -16.58 -1.05 10.58
CA THR A 302 -15.37 -1.42 11.32
C THR A 302 -15.21 -0.60 12.60
N SER A 303 -14.53 -1.17 13.60
CA SER A 303 -14.23 -0.45 14.83
C SER A 303 -13.06 0.54 14.67
N PRO A 304 -12.96 1.56 15.55
CA PRO A 304 -11.83 2.49 15.55
C PRO A 304 -10.47 1.79 15.63
N GLU A 305 -10.36 0.75 16.46
CA GLU A 305 -9.15 -0.03 16.63
C GLU A 305 -8.77 -0.86 15.39
N PHE A 306 -9.75 -1.33 14.61
CA PHE A 306 -9.48 -2.04 13.37
C PHE A 306 -8.91 -1.10 12.32
N ASP A 307 -9.54 0.06 12.10
CA ASP A 307 -9.06 1.04 11.12
C ASP A 307 -7.64 1.49 11.47
N MET A 308 -7.40 1.86 12.75
CA MET A 308 -6.06 2.26 13.20
C MET A 308 -5.04 1.14 13.09
N ALA A 309 -5.41 -0.11 13.39
CA ALA A 309 -4.50 -1.25 13.27
C ALA A 309 -4.06 -1.49 11.82
N VAL A 310 -5.01 -1.55 10.89
CA VAL A 310 -4.73 -1.77 9.45
C VAL A 310 -3.82 -0.66 8.92
N TYR A 311 -4.17 0.60 9.19
CA TYR A 311 -3.38 1.74 8.73
C TYR A 311 -2.00 1.79 9.38
N SER A 312 -1.87 1.48 10.67
CA SER A 312 -0.57 1.45 11.37
C SER A 312 0.35 0.33 10.86
N ILE A 313 -0.19 -0.87 10.64
CA ILE A 313 0.59 -1.99 10.09
C ILE A 313 1.09 -1.63 8.70
N CYS A 314 0.19 -1.17 7.81
CA CYS A 314 0.59 -0.78 6.47
C CYS A 314 1.63 0.34 6.47
N ALA A 315 1.47 1.32 7.35
CA ALA A 315 2.44 2.40 7.49
C ALA A 315 3.81 1.86 7.94
N LEU A 316 3.87 0.95 8.91
CA LEU A 316 5.15 0.47 9.45
C LEU A 316 5.86 -0.56 8.56
N VAL A 317 5.09 -1.37 7.81
CA VAL A 317 5.60 -2.42 6.92
C VAL A 317 5.96 -1.88 5.54
N HIS A 318 5.06 -1.08 4.94
CA HIS A 318 5.18 -0.56 3.58
C HIS A 318 5.08 0.98 3.60
N ARG A 319 6.15 1.61 4.10
CA ARG A 319 6.25 3.07 4.18
C ARG A 319 6.11 3.70 2.80
N ASP A 320 5.32 4.77 2.73
CA ASP A 320 5.15 5.61 1.55
C ASP A 320 4.82 4.83 0.25
N SER A 321 4.12 3.70 0.41
CA SER A 321 3.84 2.78 -0.68
C SER A 321 2.49 2.09 -0.52
N LEU A 322 2.05 1.44 -1.60
CA LEU A 322 0.80 0.70 -1.65
C LEU A 322 0.95 -0.62 -0.87
N CYS A 323 0.30 -0.70 0.29
CA CYS A 323 0.24 -1.88 1.13
C CYS A 323 -0.88 -2.80 0.64
N LYS A 324 -0.53 -3.94 0.02
CA LYS A 324 -1.48 -4.87 -0.57
C LYS A 324 -1.65 -6.12 0.28
N PHE A 325 -2.89 -6.58 0.43
CA PHE A 325 -3.21 -7.84 1.12
C PHE A 325 -4.55 -8.40 0.64
N THR A 326 -4.82 -9.65 1.01
CA THR A 326 -6.12 -10.28 0.84
C THR A 326 -6.90 -10.23 2.15
N LEU A 327 -8.15 -9.78 2.10
CA LEU A 327 -9.05 -9.75 3.25
C LEU A 327 -10.43 -10.25 2.81
N GLN A 328 -11.02 -11.21 3.53
CA GLN A 328 -12.30 -11.83 3.16
C GLN A 328 -12.33 -12.33 1.70
N ASN A 329 -11.22 -12.92 1.25
CA ASN A 329 -10.99 -13.38 -0.13
C ASN A 329 -11.04 -12.29 -1.20
N GLN A 330 -10.94 -11.02 -0.82
CA GLN A 330 -10.88 -9.88 -1.74
C GLN A 330 -9.51 -9.23 -1.69
N SER A 331 -9.05 -8.70 -2.83
CA SER A 331 -7.84 -7.89 -2.88
C SER A 331 -8.12 -6.51 -2.29
N VAL A 332 -7.34 -6.12 -1.29
CA VAL A 332 -7.43 -4.83 -0.62
C VAL A 332 -6.08 -4.13 -0.69
N SER A 333 -6.09 -2.82 -0.88
CA SER A 333 -4.89 -2.00 -0.91
C SER A 333 -5.07 -0.75 -0.05
N ILE A 334 -4.08 -0.46 0.78
CA ILE A 334 -3.99 0.78 1.58
C ILE A 334 -2.85 1.60 1.01
N GLN A 335 -3.15 2.82 0.57
CA GLN A 335 -2.10 3.80 0.28
C GLN A 335 -1.70 4.46 1.59
N THR A 336 -0.40 4.53 1.88
CA THR A 336 0.14 5.32 3.00
C THR A 336 1.09 6.40 2.47
N TRP A 337 1.21 7.50 3.21
CA TRP A 337 2.13 8.59 2.93
C TRP A 337 2.81 9.00 4.23
N ASP A 338 4.11 9.27 4.18
CA ASP A 338 4.88 9.79 5.30
C ASP A 338 5.09 11.32 5.22
N ILE A 339 5.74 11.89 6.23
CA ILE A 339 6.17 13.30 6.22
C ILE A 339 7.66 13.36 5.87
N ALA A 340 7.96 13.29 4.57
CA ALA A 340 9.30 13.16 4.00
C ALA A 340 10.36 14.18 4.49
N HIS A 341 9.96 15.32 5.05
CA HIS A 341 10.89 16.35 5.54
C HIS A 341 11.16 16.33 7.05
N LYS A 342 10.61 15.38 7.82
CA LYS A 342 10.84 15.26 9.28
C LYS A 342 11.64 14.00 9.60
N SER A 343 12.49 14.08 10.62
CA SER A 343 13.14 12.90 11.23
C SER A 343 12.15 12.22 12.18
N GLY A 344 11.98 10.90 12.05
CA GLY A 344 10.93 10.13 12.73
C GLY A 344 9.91 9.61 11.73
N TYR A 345 9.07 8.64 12.12
CA TYR A 345 8.03 8.09 11.25
C TYR A 345 6.65 8.48 11.76
N GLN A 346 5.96 9.30 10.99
CA GLN A 346 4.59 9.76 11.26
C GLN A 346 3.74 9.56 10.02
N ILE A 347 2.46 9.26 10.21
CA ILE A 347 1.56 9.02 9.10
C ILE A 347 1.01 10.36 8.59
N GLY A 348 1.40 10.72 7.38
CA GLY A 348 0.87 11.90 6.69
C GLY A 348 -0.53 11.65 6.12
N SER A 349 -0.77 10.42 5.64
CA SER A 349 -2.08 9.98 5.18
C SER A 349 -2.14 8.45 5.09
N ALA A 350 -3.33 7.88 5.28
CA ALA A 350 -3.62 6.50 4.93
C ALA A 350 -5.08 6.33 4.55
N TYR A 351 -5.34 5.57 3.49
CA TYR A 351 -6.69 5.34 2.99
C TYR A 351 -6.79 4.10 2.10
N LEU A 352 -8.01 3.57 1.97
CA LEU A 352 -8.35 2.53 1.00
C LEU A 352 -8.09 3.03 -0.44
N SER A 353 -7.24 2.31 -1.17
CA SER A 353 -6.96 2.55 -2.58
C SER A 353 -7.82 1.65 -3.46
N ILE A 354 -9.10 1.99 -3.59
CA ILE A 354 -10.10 1.29 -4.42
C ILE A 354 -10.63 2.18 -5.53
#